data_AF-A0A955K2E3-F1
#
_entry.id   AF-A0A955K2E3-F1
#
_cell.length_a   1.000
_cell.length_b   1.000
_cell.length_c   1.000
_cell.angle_alpha   90.00
_cell.angle_beta   90.00
_cell.angle_gamma   90.00
#
_symmetry.space_group_name_H-M   'P 1'
#
loop_
_entity.id
_entity.type
_entity.pdbx_description
1 polymer ?
#
loop_
_entity_poly.entity_id
_entity_poly.type
_entity_poly.pdbx_seq_one_letter_code
_entity_poly.pdbx_strand_id
1 'polypeptide(L)' 'MDSIKDLLAKKDVDEPTEVTALKHYCKQQFNFTAKISLRNDILWLSVPNGILATELRMRQTDIITRCGITKKFRIKIG' A
#
# COMPACT_ATOMS: atom_id res chain seq x y z
N MET A 1 -25.23 14.24 8.62
CA MET A 1 -23.84 14.06 9.06
C MET A 1 -23.11 13.26 7.99
N ASP A 2 -22.75 14.01 6.96
CA ASP A 2 -21.82 13.65 5.89
C ASP A 2 -20.43 13.38 6.46
N SER A 3 -19.75 12.34 5.98
CA SER A 3 -18.28 12.29 5.84
C SER A 3 -17.72 10.94 5.37
N ILE A 4 -18.54 9.88 5.20
CA ILE A 4 -18.06 8.62 4.60
C ILE A 4 -18.09 8.67 3.06
N LYS A 5 -18.91 9.53 2.47
CA LYS A 5 -19.09 9.61 1.01
C LYS A 5 -18.03 10.46 0.29
N ASP A 6 -17.30 11.32 0.99
CA ASP A 6 -16.36 12.26 0.37
C ASP A 6 -14.96 11.64 0.11
N LEU A 7 -14.56 10.64 0.91
CA LEU A 7 -13.29 9.92 0.71
C LEU A 7 -13.29 8.99 -0.52
N LEU A 8 -14.46 8.75 -1.12
CA LEU A 8 -14.62 7.93 -2.32
C LEU A 8 -14.73 8.77 -3.60
N ALA A 9 -14.92 10.09 -3.50
CA ALA A 9 -15.16 10.98 -4.64
C ALA A 9 -13.91 11.37 -5.44
N LYS A 10 -12.71 10.97 -4.98
CA LYS A 10 -11.43 11.14 -5.69
C LYS A 10 -10.75 9.81 -6.02
N LYS A 11 -11.53 8.73 -6.18
CA LYS A 11 -10.97 7.46 -6.66
C LYS A 11 -10.85 7.57 -8.17
N ASP A 12 -9.76 8.19 -8.60
CA ASP A 12 -9.25 8.12 -9.96
C ASP A 12 -9.40 6.68 -10.45
N VAL A 13 -10.15 6.58 -11.55
CA VAL A 13 -10.41 5.38 -12.32
C VAL A 13 -9.04 4.83 -12.76
N ASP A 14 -8.83 3.52 -12.68
CA ASP A 14 -7.58 2.79 -13.03
C ASP A 14 -6.46 2.67 -11.98
N GLU A 15 -6.75 2.72 -10.67
CA GLU A 15 -5.73 2.27 -9.71
C GLU A 15 -5.57 0.74 -9.73
N PRO A 16 -4.36 0.18 -9.97
CA PRO A 16 -4.16 -1.27 -10.06
C PRO A 16 -4.66 -2.00 -8.81
N THR A 17 -5.26 -3.18 -8.98
CA THR A 17 -5.85 -3.98 -7.89
C THR A 17 -4.87 -4.20 -6.74
N GLU A 18 -3.60 -4.45 -7.06
CA GLU A 18 -2.50 -4.61 -6.10
C GLU A 18 -2.23 -3.34 -5.25
N VAL A 19 -2.35 -2.15 -5.82
CA VAL A 19 -2.15 -0.87 -5.12
C VAL A 19 -3.29 -0.66 -4.12
N THR A 20 -4.52 -0.89 -4.55
CA THR A 20 -5.71 -0.77 -3.69
C THR A 20 -5.62 -1.77 -2.53
N ALA A 21 -5.34 -3.05 -2.82
CA ALA A 21 -5.22 -4.09 -1.81
C ALA A 21 -4.13 -3.75 -0.76
N LEU A 22 -2.96 -3.29 -1.21
CA LEU A 22 -1.87 -2.92 -0.33
C LEU A 22 -2.19 -1.70 0.54
N LYS A 23 -2.88 -0.68 0.00
CA LYS A 23 -3.37 0.46 0.82
C LYS A 23 -4.31 0.00 1.92
N HIS A 24 -5.28 -0.87 1.59
CA HIS A 24 -6.22 -1.40 2.56
C HIS A 24 -5.51 -2.23 3.62
N TYR A 25 -4.56 -3.09 3.23
CA TYR A 25 -3.76 -3.87 4.17
C TYR A 25 -2.96 -2.98 5.13
N CYS A 26 -2.26 -1.97 4.63
CA CYS A 26 -1.50 -1.04 5.48
C CYS A 26 -2.40 -0.27 6.46
N LYS A 27 -3.56 0.20 5.98
CA LYS A 27 -4.52 0.90 6.83
C LYS A 27 -5.12 0.00 7.91
N GLN A 28 -5.49 -1.24 7.57
CA GLN A 28 -6.13 -2.17 8.50
C GLN A 28 -5.15 -2.74 9.53
N GLN A 29 -3.93 -3.10 9.11
CA GLN A 29 -2.97 -3.81 9.97
C GLN A 29 -2.06 -2.86 10.75
N PHE A 30 -1.73 -1.70 10.18
CA PHE A 30 -0.70 -0.81 10.74
C PHE A 30 -1.23 0.60 11.01
N ASN A 31 -2.52 0.86 10.75
CA ASN A 31 -3.18 2.16 10.96
C ASN A 31 -2.42 3.36 10.36
N PHE A 32 -1.76 3.18 9.22
CA PHE A 32 -1.12 4.28 8.49
C PHE A 32 -1.54 4.33 7.03
N THR A 33 -1.53 5.54 6.48
CA THR A 33 -1.78 5.78 5.06
C THR A 33 -0.48 5.61 4.29
N ALA A 34 -0.34 4.48 3.60
CA ALA A 34 0.85 4.20 2.84
C ALA A 34 0.86 4.93 1.49
N LYS A 35 2.02 5.49 1.12
CA LYS A 35 2.22 6.11 -0.19
C LYS A 35 2.80 5.07 -1.15
N ILE A 36 1.95 4.60 -2.06
CA ILE A 36 2.30 3.57 -3.04
C ILE A 36 2.55 4.23 -4.39
N SER A 37 3.55 3.76 -5.12
CA SER A 37 3.83 4.22 -6.48
C SER A 37 4.25 3.04 -7.35
N LEU A 38 3.60 2.89 -8.49
CA LEU A 38 3.99 1.90 -9.50
C LEU A 38 4.87 2.60 -10.55
N ARG A 39 6.13 2.16 -10.70
CA ARG A 39 7.06 2.68 -11.72
C ARG A 39 7.91 1.55 -12.28
N ASN A 40 8.03 1.44 -13.60
CA ASN A 40 8.90 0.47 -14.28
C ASN A 40 8.72 -0.97 -13.76
N ASP A 41 7.47 -1.41 -13.60
CA ASP A 41 7.14 -2.75 -13.06
C ASP A 41 7.62 -3.00 -11.61
N ILE A 42 7.89 -1.91 -10.87
CA ILE A 42 8.24 -1.94 -9.45
C ILE A 42 7.16 -1.22 -8.66
N LEU A 43 6.57 -1.94 -7.71
CA LEU A 43 5.65 -1.41 -6.71
C LEU A 43 6.46 -0.86 -5.52
N TRP A 44 6.49 0.45 -5.39
CA TRP A 44 7.17 1.15 -4.30
C TRP A 44 6.20 1.47 -3.17
N LEU A 45 6.48 0.97 -1.98
CA LEU A 45 5.80 1.31 -0.74
C LEU A 45 6.65 2.28 0.06
N SER A 46 6.16 3.51 0.26
CA SER A 46 6.80 4.52 1.10
C SER A 46 6.21 4.46 2.50
N VAL A 47 7.07 4.39 3.50
CA VAL A 47 6.69 4.26 4.91
C VAL A 47 7.38 5.34 5.75
N PRO A 48 6.73 5.83 6.81
CA PRO A 48 7.20 7.03 7.53
C PRO A 48 8.42 6.78 8.42
N ASN A 49 8.71 5.52 8.79
CA ASN A 49 9.82 5.21 9.69
C ASN A 49 10.45 3.82 9.43
N GLY A 50 11.64 3.62 9.98
CA GLY A 50 12.38 2.36 9.83
C GLY A 50 11.77 1.16 10.54
N ILE A 51 10.98 1.38 11.60
CA ILE A 51 10.33 0.31 12.36
C ILE A 51 9.26 -0.36 11.47
N LEU A 52 8.35 0.43 10.90
CA LEU A 52 7.34 -0.05 9.95
C LEU A 52 7.98 -0.67 8.72
N ALA A 53 9.07 -0.09 8.20
CA ALA A 53 9.79 -0.67 7.07
C ALA A 53 10.32 -2.07 7.38
N THR A 54 10.85 -2.25 8.59
CA THR A 54 11.37 -3.54 9.04
C THR A 54 10.24 -4.54 9.23
N GLU A 55 9.14 -4.14 9.85
CA GLU A 55 7.98 -5.00 10.06
C GLU A 55 7.34 -5.45 8.73
N LEU A 56 7.19 -4.54 7.77
CA LEU A 56 6.68 -4.85 6.45
C LEU A 56 7.64 -5.75 5.65
N ARG A 57 8.95 -5.63 5.84
CA ARG A 57 9.94 -6.54 5.24
C ARG A 57 9.85 -7.94 5.83
N MET A 58 9.65 -8.08 7.14
CA MET A 58 9.45 -9.38 7.77
C MET A 58 8.18 -10.09 7.26
N ARG A 59 7.13 -9.32 6.94
CA ARG A 59 5.86 -9.84 6.40
C ARG A 59 5.79 -9.78 4.87
N GLN A 60 6.91 -9.55 4.19
CA GLN A 60 6.91 -9.22 2.76
C GLN A 60 6.26 -10.32 1.90
N THR A 61 6.57 -11.58 2.17
CA THR A 61 5.98 -12.72 1.43
C THR A 61 4.47 -12.79 1.63
N ASP A 62 3.98 -12.65 2.86
CA ASP A 62 2.55 -12.65 3.18
C ASP A 62 1.82 -11.51 2.46
N ILE A 63 2.41 -10.31 2.46
CA ILE A 63 1.88 -9.14 1.78
C ILE A 63 1.75 -9.40 0.27
N ILE A 64 2.79 -9.96 -0.35
CA ILE A 64 2.81 -10.28 -1.79
C ILE A 64 1.68 -11.26 -2.13
N THR A 65 1.55 -12.34 -1.36
CA THR A 65 0.51 -13.35 -1.58
C THR A 65 -0.89 -12.77 -1.36
N ARG A 66 -1.11 -12.07 -0.24
CA ARG A 66 -2.43 -11.56 0.16
C ARG A 66 -2.92 -10.41 -0.73
N CYS A 67 -2.01 -9.55 -1.19
CA CYS A 67 -2.34 -8.43 -2.06
C CYS A 67 -2.26 -8.78 -3.54
N GLY A 68 -1.89 -10.03 -3.89
CA GLY A 68 -1.76 -10.48 -5.27
C GLY A 68 -0.72 -9.70 -6.07
N ILE A 69 0.38 -9.28 -5.42
CA ILE A 69 1.43 -8.47 -6.06
C ILE A 69 2.22 -9.37 -6.99
N THR A 70 2.08 -9.17 -8.30
CA THR A 70 2.84 -9.92 -9.32
C THR A 70 4.16 -9.25 -9.69
N LYS A 71 4.29 -7.97 -9.33
CA LYS A 71 5.41 -7.10 -9.69
C LYS A 71 6.52 -7.10 -8.64
N LYS A 72 7.67 -6.50 -8.97
CA LYS A 72 8.76 -6.32 -8.00
C LYS A 72 8.30 -5.40 -6.86
N PHE A 73 8.28 -5.91 -5.64
CA PHE A 73 7.87 -5.13 -4.47
C PHE A 73 9.07 -4.56 -3.71
N ARG A 74 9.08 -3.23 -3.48
CA ARG A 74 10.16 -2.53 -2.79
C ARG A 74 9.61 -1.59 -1.72
N ILE A 75 10.23 -1.63 -0.54
CA ILE A 75 9.87 -0.78 0.61
C ILE A 75 10.96 0.27 0.80
N LYS A 76 10.56 1.55 0.77
CA LYS A 76 11.43 2.71 1.02
C LYS A 76 10.93 3.49 2.24
N ILE A 77 11.86 4.07 2.98
CA ILE A 77 11.55 4.96 4.11
C ILE A 77 11.56 6.40 3.58
N GLY A 78 10.51 7.17 3.88
CA GLY A 78 10.36 8.57 3.47
C GLY A 78 8.96 8.97 3.07
#